data_AF-A0A1Q3TDE7-F1
#
_entry.id   AF-A0A1Q3TDE7-F1
#
_cell.length_a   1.000
_cell.length_b   1.000
_cell.length_c   1.000
_cell.angle_alpha   90.00
_cell.angle_beta   90.00
_cell.angle_gamma   90.00
#
_symmetry.space_group_name_H-M   'P 1'
#
loop_
_entity.id
_entity.type
_entity.pdbx_description
1 polymer ?
#
loop_
_entity_poly.entity_id
_entity_poly.type
_entity_poly.pdbx_seq_one_letter_code
_entity_poly.pdbx_strand_id
1 'polypeptide(L)' 'MITINRKSKRPTRHEVDIYFNQRGMPGSEALKFFQFHESVKWQNKNGLYIAKWKSFAYRWIAAVIRTRPSLFNRKIH' A
#
# COMPACT_ATOMS: atom_id res chain seq x y z
N MET A 1 -23.25 4.57 11.65
CA MET A 1 -22.28 5.63 11.33
C MET A 1 -20.90 5.15 11.75
N ILE A 2 -20.01 4.79 10.82
CA ILE A 2 -18.66 4.32 11.18
C ILE A 2 -17.72 5.52 11.26
N THR A 3 -17.34 5.86 12.49
CA THR A 3 -16.47 7.00 12.83
C THR A 3 -15.03 6.68 12.46
N ILE A 4 -14.52 7.22 11.35
CA ILE A 4 -13.11 7.04 10.96
C ILE A 4 -12.26 8.09 11.69
N ASN A 5 -11.69 7.68 12.82
CA ASN A 5 -10.80 8.48 13.64
C ASN A 5 -9.48 8.76 12.88
N ARG A 6 -9.26 10.02 12.48
CA ARG A 6 -8.06 10.51 11.78
C ARG A 6 -6.85 10.63 12.72
N LYS A 7 -6.38 9.53 13.29
CA LYS A 7 -5.05 9.48 13.92
C LYS A 7 -4.10 8.71 13.02
N SER A 8 -2.93 9.30 12.76
CA SER A 8 -1.78 8.73 12.05
C SER A 8 -1.40 7.35 12.59
N LYS A 9 -2.16 6.33 12.22
CA LYS A 9 -1.93 4.94 12.57
C LYS A 9 -1.41 4.22 11.33
N ARG A 10 -0.41 3.38 11.57
CA ARG A 10 0.06 2.34 10.64
C ARG A 10 -1.17 1.68 9.98
N PRO A 11 -1.21 1.56 8.65
CA PRO A 11 -2.32 0.90 8.00
C PRO A 11 -2.40 -0.56 8.45
N THR A 12 -3.62 -1.06 8.58
CA THR A 12 -3.84 -2.49 8.73
C THR A 12 -3.53 -3.19 7.41
N ARG A 13 -3.22 -4.49 7.48
CA ARG A 13 -3.05 -5.30 6.27
C ARG A 13 -4.30 -5.25 5.38
N HIS A 14 -5.48 -5.25 5.97
CA HIS A 14 -6.75 -5.19 5.25
C HIS A 14 -6.90 -3.88 4.46
N GLU A 15 -6.54 -2.73 5.05
CA GLU A 15 -6.57 -1.45 4.34
C GLU A 15 -5.60 -1.40 3.15
N VAL A 16 -4.42 -2.00 3.29
CA VAL A 16 -3.45 -2.11 2.18
C VAL A 16 -4.01 -2.99 1.07
N ASP A 17 -4.62 -4.12 1.43
CA ASP A 17 -5.23 -5.06 0.47
C ASP A 17 -6.35 -4.39 -0.34
N ILE A 18 -7.28 -3.72 0.35
CA ILE A 18 -8.35 -2.93 -0.30
C ILE A 18 -7.76 -1.89 -1.25
N TYR A 19 -6.73 -1.15 -0.82
CA TYR A 19 -6.14 -0.10 -1.66
C TYR A 19 -5.49 -0.66 -2.93
N PHE A 20 -4.76 -1.76 -2.83
CA PHE A 20 -4.12 -2.40 -3.99
C PHE A 20 -5.17 -3.01 -4.92
N ASN A 21 -6.18 -3.68 -4.36
CA ASN A 21 -7.29 -4.23 -5.12
C ASN A 21 -8.03 -3.13 -5.89
N GLN A 22 -8.42 -2.02 -5.24
CA GLN A 22 -9.00 -0.84 -5.91
C GLN A 22 -8.14 -0.26 -7.05
N ARG A 23 -6.84 -0.57 -7.08
CA ARG A 23 -5.86 -0.07 -8.06
C ARG A 23 -5.48 -1.11 -9.10
N GLY A 24 -6.20 -2.21 -9.24
CA GLY A 24 -5.88 -3.21 -10.26
C GLY A 24 -4.75 -4.16 -9.86
N MET A 25 -4.31 -4.13 -8.61
CA MET A 25 -3.13 -4.87 -8.18
C MET A 25 -3.51 -6.10 -7.35
N PRO A 26 -2.80 -7.23 -7.53
CA PRO A 26 -3.10 -8.45 -6.78
C PRO A 26 -2.73 -8.29 -5.31
N GLY A 27 -3.47 -8.98 -4.43
CA GLY A 27 -3.19 -9.01 -2.99
C GLY A 27 -1.79 -9.54 -2.63
N SER A 28 -1.15 -10.28 -3.54
CA SER A 28 0.25 -10.71 -3.39
C SER A 28 1.24 -9.54 -3.42
N GLU A 29 0.97 -8.48 -4.21
CA GLU A 29 1.78 -7.25 -4.19
C GLU A 29 1.46 -6.39 -2.96
N ALA A 30 0.20 -6.38 -2.53
CA ALA A 30 -0.22 -5.74 -1.27
C ALA A 30 0.50 -6.36 -0.06
N LEU A 31 0.62 -7.69 -0.03
CA LEU A 31 1.37 -8.45 0.98
C LEU A 31 2.84 -8.02 1.03
N LYS A 32 3.52 -8.02 -0.13
CA LYS A 32 4.93 -7.66 -0.23
C LYS A 32 5.19 -6.24 0.25
N PHE A 33 4.34 -5.30 -0.17
CA PHE A 33 4.39 -3.91 0.28
C PHE A 33 4.25 -3.82 1.80
N PHE A 34 3.26 -4.52 2.39
CA PHE A 34 3.02 -4.51 3.83
C PHE A 34 4.19 -5.09 4.62
N GLN A 35 4.72 -6.25 4.21
CA GLN A 35 5.85 -6.92 4.88
C GLN A 35 7.14 -6.12 4.79
N PHE A 36 7.43 -5.52 3.63
CA PHE A 36 8.57 -4.63 3.46
C PHE A 36 8.48 -3.46 4.45
N HIS A 37 7.34 -2.78 4.51
CA HIS A 37 7.17 -1.67 5.44
C HIS A 37 7.11 -2.10 6.91
N GLU A 38 6.64 -3.30 7.22
CA GLU A 38 6.69 -3.89 8.55
C GLU A 38 8.12 -4.14 9.04
N SER A 39 9.00 -4.66 8.18
CA SER A 39 10.42 -4.88 8.52
C SER A 39 11.16 -3.59 8.87
N VAL A 40 10.78 -2.48 8.25
CA VAL A 40 11.32 -1.13 8.54
C VAL A 40 10.48 -0.35 9.55
N LYS A 41 9.61 -1.05 10.31
CA LYS A 41 8.74 -0.50 11.36
C LYS A 41 7.88 0.69 10.91
N TRP A 42 7.55 0.77 9.62
CA TRP A 42 6.79 1.87 9.03
C TRP A 42 7.42 3.26 9.27
N GLN A 43 8.74 3.29 9.45
CA GLN A 43 9.52 4.50 9.65
C GLN A 43 10.29 4.84 8.39
N ASN A 44 10.48 6.14 8.12
CA ASN A 44 11.41 6.60 7.12
C ASN A 44 12.84 6.59 7.67
N LYS A 45 13.83 6.88 6.81
CA LYS A 45 15.26 6.97 7.19
C LYS A 45 15.56 7.99 8.31
N ASN A 46 14.65 8.94 8.53
CA ASN A 46 14.75 9.97 9.57
C ASN A 46 13.99 9.56 10.85
N GLY A 47 13.54 8.30 10.97
CA GLY A 47 12.76 7.80 12.11
C GLY A 47 11.32 8.29 12.18
N LEU A 48 10.86 9.06 11.18
CA LEU A 48 9.48 9.58 11.16
C LEU A 48 8.52 8.52 10.61
N TYR A 49 7.36 8.40 11.27
CA TYR A 49 6.29 7.52 10.82
C TYR A 49 5.78 7.92 9.44
N ILE A 50 5.59 6.92 8.58
CA ILE A 50 5.01 7.09 7.25
C ILE A 50 3.51 7.35 7.38
N ALA A 51 3.13 8.60 7.65
CA ALA A 51 1.72 9.02 7.70
C ALA A 51 1.05 8.92 6.31
N LYS A 52 1.82 9.09 5.22
CA LYS A 52 1.33 9.08 3.84
C LYS A 52 1.56 7.72 3.14
N TRP A 53 1.23 6.62 3.81
CA TRP A 53 1.49 5.26 3.26
C TRP A 53 0.86 5.03 1.88
N LYS A 54 -0.31 5.64 1.60
CA LYS A 54 -0.95 5.56 0.27
C LYS A 54 -0.08 6.15 -0.84
N SER A 55 0.70 7.19 -0.55
CA SER A 55 1.67 7.75 -1.52
C SER A 55 2.82 6.79 -1.78
N PHE A 56 3.29 6.06 -0.77
CA PHE A 56 4.29 5.00 -0.95
C PHE A 56 3.72 3.81 -1.72
N ALA A 57 2.50 3.38 -1.40
CA ALA A 57 1.79 2.34 -2.13
C ALA A 57 1.62 2.72 -3.61
N TYR A 58 1.22 3.95 -3.91
CA TYR A 58 1.10 4.43 -5.29
C TYR A 58 2.44 4.35 -6.05
N ARG A 59 3.54 4.79 -5.42
CA ARG A 59 4.88 4.68 -6.01
C ARG A 59 5.31 3.23 -6.20
N TRP A 60 4.99 2.35 -5.25
CA TRP A 60 5.23 0.92 -5.35
C TRP A 60 4.50 0.33 -6.56
N ILE A 61 3.21 0.59 -6.68
CA ILE A 61 2.38 0.14 -7.79
C ILE A 61 2.95 0.64 -9.13
N ALA A 62 3.29 1.92 -9.23
CA ALA A 62 3.91 2.46 -10.44
C ALA A 62 5.23 1.75 -10.80
N ALA A 63 6.08 1.44 -9.82
CA ALA A 63 7.32 0.70 -10.04
C ALA A 63 7.06 -0.76 -10.46
N VAL A 64 6.08 -1.43 -9.87
CA VAL A 64 5.67 -2.80 -10.25
C VAL A 64 5.10 -2.81 -11.65
N ILE A 65 4.22 -1.87 -12.02
CA ILE A 65 3.67 -1.78 -13.38
C ILE A 65 4.77 -1.54 -14.41
N ARG A 66 5.74 -0.67 -14.09
CA ARG A 66 6.89 -0.41 -14.97
C ARG A 66 7.76 -1.64 -15.20
N THR A 67 7.87 -2.52 -14.21
CA THR A 67 8.74 -3.72 -14.28
C THR A 67 8.00 -4.98 -14.72
N ARG A 68 6.71 -5.09 -14.39
CA ARG A 68 5.83 -6.25 -14.62
C ARG A 68 4.42 -5.77 -14.96
N PRO A 69 4.21 -5.23 -16.17
CA PRO A 69 2.91 -4.68 -16.57
C PRO A 69 1.78 -5.72 -16.58
N SER A 70 2.09 -7.01 -16.72
CA SER A 70 1.11 -8.11 -16.72
C SER A 70 0.39 -8.31 -15.38
N LEU A 71 0.93 -7.78 -14.28
CA LEU A 71 0.29 -7.86 -12.96
C LEU A 71 -0.85 -6.86 -12.77
N PHE A 72 -0.94 -5.85 -13.64
CA PHE A 72 -1.99 -4.86 -13.56
C PHE A 72 -3.27 -5.38 -14.21
N ASN A 73 -4.29 -5.62 -13.39
CA ASN A 73 -5.61 -5.96 -13.85
C ASN A 73 -6.36 -4.68 -14.28
N ARG A 74 -6.43 -4.46 -15.59
CA ARG A 74 -7.16 -3.33 -16.19
C ARG A 74 -8.69 -3.48 -16.15
N LYS A 75 -9.22 -4.64 -15.72
CA LYS A 75 -10.67 -4.93 -15.70
C LYS A 75 -11.40 -4.48 -14.43
N ILE A 76 -10.78 -3.69 -13.57
CA ILE A 76 -11.48 -3.12 -12.40
C ILE A 76 -12.28 -1.92 -12.89
N HIS A 77 -13.57 -2.17 -13.12
CA HIS A 77 -14.58 -1.22 -13.63
C HIS A 77 -15.57 -0.88 -12.53
#